data_AF-A0A6M2D0Z6-F1
#
_entry.id   AF-A0A6M2D0Z6-F1
#
_cell.length_a   1.000
_cell.length_b   1.000
_cell.length_c   1.000
_cell.angle_alpha   90.00
_cell.angle_beta   90.00
_cell.angle_gamma   90.00
#
_symmetry.space_group_name_H-M   'P 1'
#
loop_
_entity.id
_entity.type
_entity.pdbx_description
1 polymer ?
#
loop_
_entity_poly.entity_id
_entity_poly.type
_entity_poly.pdbx_seq_one_letter_code
_entity_poly.pdbx_strand_id
1 'polypeptide(L)'
;MKAALCLLVVFTIAVIGTLATSQPNCAASPCDPSKCPNTASCKCGTYKDACNCCDVCYKCPGEACVPVFQDKCAGKTTCQLEPG
;
A
#
# COMPACT_ATOMS: atom_id res chain seq x y z
N MET A 1 -20.52 18.83 28.69
CA MET A 1 -20.98 18.56 27.31
C MET A 1 -19.94 18.89 26.25
N LYS A 2 -19.31 20.08 26.23
CA LYS A 2 -18.29 20.44 25.21
C LYS A 2 -17.06 19.53 25.19
N ALA A 3 -16.49 19.21 26.36
CA ALA A 3 -15.31 18.35 26.46
C ALA A 3 -15.57 16.91 25.98
N ALA A 4 -16.74 16.34 26.32
CA ALA A 4 -17.14 15.01 25.86
C ALA A 4 -17.32 14.94 24.33
N LEU A 5 -17.86 16.01 23.72
CA LEU A 5 -17.99 16.12 22.27
C LEU A 5 -16.60 16.21 21.60
N CYS A 6 -15.68 17.00 22.14
CA CYS A 6 -14.31 17.09 21.63
C CYS A 6 -13.58 15.74 21.69
N LEU A 7 -13.71 15.01 22.81
CA LEU A 7 -13.12 13.68 22.95
C LEU A 7 -13.70 12.67 21.95
N LEU A 8 -15.01 12.70 21.72
CA LEU A 8 -15.66 11.86 20.70
C LEU A 8 -15.12 12.14 19.29
N VAL A 9 -14.95 13.42 18.92
CA VAL A 9 -14.42 13.80 17.60
C VAL A 9 -12.96 13.37 17.43
N VAL A 10 -12.13 13.53 18.47
CA VAL A 10 -10.74 13.05 18.41
C VAL A 10 -10.69 11.53 18.27
N PHE A 11 -11.56 10.82 18.99
CA PHE A 11 -11.62 9.35 18.94
C PHE A 11 -12.08 8.85 17.57
N THR A 12 -13.08 9.47 16.94
CA THR A 12 -13.53 9.07 15.60
C THR A 12 -12.48 9.32 14.53
N ILE A 13 -11.77 10.47 14.59
CA ILE A 13 -10.66 10.76 13.66
C ILE A 13 -9.54 9.74 13.82
N ALA A 14 -9.17 9.40 15.05
CA ALA A 14 -8.15 8.39 15.32
C ALA A 14 -8.54 7.02 14.76
N VAL A 15 -9.78 6.58 14.96
CA VAL A 15 -10.26 5.28 14.44
C VAL A 15 -10.26 5.26 12.90
N ILE A 16 -10.78 6.31 12.24
CA ILE A 16 -10.81 6.37 10.77
C ILE A 16 -9.39 6.38 10.17
N GLY A 17 -8.47 7.11 10.79
CA GLY A 17 -7.07 7.18 10.34
C GLY A 17 -6.35 5.83 10.38
N THR A 18 -6.67 4.96 11.34
CA THR A 18 -6.06 3.62 11.43
C THR A 18 -6.51 2.67 10.33
N LEU A 19 -7.73 2.83 9.80
CA LEU A 19 -8.25 1.96 8.74
C LEU A 19 -7.46 2.12 7.44
N ALA A 20 -6.99 3.34 7.13
CA ALA A 20 -6.24 3.63 5.91
C ALA A 20 -4.78 3.17 5.94
N THR A 21 -4.21 2.90 7.13
CA THR A 21 -2.80 2.48 7.29
C THR A 21 -2.66 1.02 7.72
N SER A 22 -3.77 0.35 8.03
CA SER A 22 -3.79 -1.06 8.41
C SER A 22 -3.44 -1.99 7.23
N GLN A 23 -2.85 -3.15 7.54
CA GLN A 23 -2.65 -4.19 6.53
C GLN A 23 -3.99 -4.68 5.97
N PRO A 24 -4.05 -5.03 4.66
CA PRO A 24 -5.29 -5.51 4.06
C PRO A 24 -5.79 -6.79 4.73
N ASN A 25 -7.09 -6.87 4.98
CA ASN A 25 -7.73 -8.08 5.47
C ASN A 25 -7.94 -9.07 4.31
N CYS A 26 -6.92 -9.87 4.03
CA CYS A 26 -6.94 -10.84 2.93
C CYS A 26 -7.98 -11.96 3.11
N ALA A 27 -8.44 -12.23 4.34
CA ALA A 27 -9.50 -13.22 4.58
C ALA A 27 -10.89 -12.71 4.17
N ALA A 28 -11.13 -11.40 4.29
CA ALA A 28 -12.39 -10.77 3.90
C ALA A 28 -12.47 -10.48 2.39
N SER A 29 -11.33 -10.43 1.69
CA SER A 29 -11.24 -10.22 0.24
C SER A 29 -10.42 -11.34 -0.40
N PRO A 30 -11.04 -12.50 -0.69
CA PRO A 30 -10.35 -13.63 -1.32
C PRO A 30 -9.75 -13.23 -2.67
N CYS A 31 -8.63 -13.87 -3.01
CA CYS A 31 -7.89 -13.60 -4.24
C CYS A 31 -8.76 -13.86 -5.47
N ASP A 32 -8.81 -12.87 -6.37
CA ASP A 32 -9.43 -12.99 -7.71
C ASP A 32 -8.35 -12.72 -8.76
N PRO A 33 -7.73 -13.79 -9.33
CA PRO A 33 -6.67 -13.65 -10.33
C PRO A 33 -7.10 -12.88 -11.58
N SER A 34 -8.41 -12.84 -11.88
CA SER A 34 -8.95 -12.17 -13.07
C SER A 34 -8.85 -10.64 -12.97
N LYS A 35 -8.67 -10.12 -11.75
CA LYS A 35 -8.51 -8.68 -11.48
C LYS A 35 -7.06 -8.25 -11.39
N CYS A 36 -6.11 -9.19 -11.51
CA CYS A 36 -4.70 -8.88 -11.42
C CYS A 36 -4.23 -8.08 -12.65
N PRO A 37 -3.32 -7.11 -12.45
CA PRO A 37 -2.70 -6.42 -13.56
C PRO A 37 -1.84 -7.37 -14.40
N ASN A 38 -1.73 -7.09 -15.70
CA ASN A 38 -0.81 -7.83 -16.56
C ASN A 38 0.64 -7.41 -16.27
N THR A 39 1.49 -8.38 -15.97
CA THR A 39 2.91 -8.17 -15.62
C THR A 39 3.90 -8.57 -16.72
N ALA A 40 3.43 -8.91 -17.92
CA ALA A 40 4.31 -9.28 -19.04
C ALA A 40 5.31 -8.17 -19.44
N SER A 41 4.99 -6.91 -19.12
CA SER A 41 5.84 -5.74 -19.40
C SER A 41 6.75 -5.32 -18.24
N CYS A 42 6.77 -6.04 -17.12
CA CYS A 42 7.61 -5.69 -15.98
C CYS A 42 9.10 -5.85 -16.33
N LYS A 43 9.82 -4.73 -16.42
CA LYS A 43 11.24 -4.70 -16.86
C LYS A 43 12.22 -5.20 -15.80
N CYS A 44 11.89 -5.02 -14.52
CA CYS A 44 12.78 -5.32 -13.40
C CYS A 44 12.24 -6.45 -12.51
N GLY A 45 11.41 -7.32 -13.08
CA GLY A 45 10.78 -8.44 -12.38
C GLY A 45 9.50 -8.06 -11.64
N THR A 46 8.94 -9.04 -10.92
CA THR A 46 7.68 -8.94 -10.19
C THR A 46 7.82 -9.35 -8.74
N TYR A 47 6.90 -8.86 -7.91
CA TYR A 47 6.68 -9.31 -6.54
C TYR A 47 5.20 -9.56 -6.29
N LYS A 48 4.90 -10.37 -5.26
CA LYS A 48 3.53 -10.60 -4.84
C LYS A 48 2.98 -9.43 -4.01
N ASP A 49 1.72 -9.08 -4.25
CA ASP A 49 1.01 -8.10 -3.42
C ASP A 49 0.92 -8.51 -1.94
N ALA A 50 0.39 -7.62 -1.10
CA ALA A 50 0.31 -7.85 0.35
C ALA A 50 -0.51 -9.09 0.75
N CYS A 51 -1.42 -9.57 -0.12
CA CYS A 51 -2.23 -10.76 0.10
C CYS A 51 -1.70 -12.01 -0.61
N ASN A 52 -0.50 -11.93 -1.19
CA ASN A 52 0.10 -12.98 -2.01
C ASN A 52 -0.76 -13.43 -3.21
N CYS A 53 -1.60 -12.54 -3.75
CA CYS A 53 -2.49 -12.84 -4.86
C CYS A 53 -1.83 -12.49 -6.20
N CYS A 54 -1.78 -11.20 -6.51
CA CYS A 54 -1.32 -10.70 -7.80
C CYS A 54 0.19 -10.51 -7.84
N ASP A 55 0.77 -10.70 -9.01
CA ASP A 55 2.11 -10.20 -9.32
C ASP A 55 2.03 -8.70 -9.65
N VAL A 56 3.00 -7.94 -9.14
CA VAL A 56 3.12 -6.49 -9.30
C VAL A 56 4.55 -6.19 -9.76
N CYS A 57 4.72 -5.25 -10.70
CA CYS A 57 6.05 -4.87 -11.15
C CYS A 57 6.84 -4.16 -10.05
N TYR A 58 8.12 -4.50 -9.90
CA TYR A 58 9.05 -3.63 -9.18
C TYR A 58 9.25 -2.30 -9.91
N LYS A 59 9.54 -1.24 -9.16
CA LYS A 59 10.14 -0.01 -9.69
C LYS A 59 11.60 -0.26 -10.05
N CYS A 60 11.98 0.09 -11.26
CA CYS A 60 13.36 -0.04 -11.72
C CYS A 60 14.29 0.99 -11.06
N PRO A 61 15.61 0.74 -11.01
CA PRO A 61 16.57 1.73 -10.52
C PRO A 61 16.42 3.07 -11.26
N GLY A 62 16.24 4.16 -10.51
CA GLY A 62 16.06 5.51 -11.05
C GLY A 62 14.62 5.88 -11.43
N GLU A 63 13.66 4.95 -11.34
CA GLU A 63 12.25 5.31 -11.48
C GLU A 63 11.72 5.96 -10.21
N ALA A 64 10.79 6.92 -10.39
CA ALA A 64 10.05 7.49 -9.29
C ALA A 64 9.21 6.41 -8.59
N CYS A 65 9.22 6.44 -7.26
CA CYS A 65 8.49 5.52 -6.41
C CYS A 65 7.80 6.32 -5.30
N VAL A 66 6.64 5.85 -4.83
CA VAL A 66 5.86 6.52 -3.80
C VAL A 66 5.70 5.60 -2.58
N PRO A 67 6.38 5.88 -1.45
CA PRO A 67 6.31 5.04 -0.24
C PRO A 67 4.89 4.90 0.32
N VAL A 68 4.06 5.94 0.19
CA VAL A 68 2.66 5.92 0.63
C VAL A 68 1.83 4.87 -0.14
N PHE A 69 2.18 4.58 -1.39
CA PHE A 69 1.55 3.53 -2.19
C PHE A 69 2.22 2.17 -2.03
N GLN A 70 3.17 2.04 -1.10
CA GLN A 70 3.92 0.81 -0.83
C GLN A 70 4.67 0.25 -2.06
N ASP A 71 5.09 1.13 -2.96
CA ASP A 71 5.94 0.76 -4.09
C ASP A 71 7.20 0.02 -3.61
N LYS A 72 7.53 -1.09 -4.27
CA LYS A 72 8.78 -1.82 -4.05
C LYS A 72 9.74 -1.61 -5.20
N CYS A 73 11.00 -1.34 -4.87
CA CYS A 73 12.07 -1.21 -5.86
C CYS A 73 12.76 -2.54 -6.12
N ALA A 74 13.29 -2.70 -7.33
CA ALA A 74 14.01 -3.90 -7.72
C ALA A 74 15.36 -4.02 -7.01
N GLY A 75 15.75 -5.25 -6.65
CA GLY A 75 17.01 -5.52 -5.97
C GLY A 75 16.97 -5.21 -4.48
N LYS A 76 18.02 -4.58 -3.95
CA LYS A 76 18.16 -4.25 -2.50
C LYS A 76 17.90 -2.77 -2.19
N THR A 77 17.34 -2.03 -3.14
CA THR A 77 17.05 -0.60 -2.97
C THR A 77 15.70 -0.41 -2.28
N THR A 78 15.58 0.67 -1.52
CA THR A 78 14.34 1.06 -0.84
C THR A 78 13.81 2.34 -1.45
N CYS A 79 12.49 2.46 -1.54
CA CYS A 79 11.87 3.69 -1.98
C CYS A 79 12.05 4.79 -0.91
N GLN A 80 12.59 5.94 -1.31
CA GLN A 80 12.73 7.11 -0.44
C GLN A 80 11.78 8.21 -0.91
N LEU A 81 11.12 8.86 0.05
CA LEU A 81 10.44 10.14 -0.22
C LEU A 81 11.50 11.16 -0.58
N GLU A 82 11.40 11.77 -1.76
CA GLU A 82 12.19 12.96 -2.05
C GLU A 82 11.72 14.09 -1.13
N PRO A 83 12.64 14.83 -0.48
CA PRO A 83 12.28 16.04 0.25
C PRO A 83 11.75 17.06 -0.77
N GLY A 84 10.48 17.43 -0.62
CA GLY A 84 9.84 18.48 -1.42
C GLY A 84 10.30 19.88 -1.06
#